data_AF-A0A4Q3CT16-F1
#
_entry.id   AF-A0A4Q3CT16-F1
#
_cell.length_a   1.000
_cell.length_b   1.000
_cell.length_c   1.000
_cell.angle_alpha   90.00
_cell.angle_beta   90.00
_cell.angle_gamma   90.00
#
_symmetry.space_group_name_H-M   'P 1'
#
loop_
_entity.id
_entity.type
_entity.pdbx_description
1 polymer ?
#
loop_
_entity_poly.entity_id
_entity_poly.type
_entity_poly.pdbx_seq_one_letter_code
_entity_poly.pdbx_strand_id
1 'polypeptide(L)'
;MYRFARGAKAEGFKVIIASAGGAAHLPGMVAALTPLPVLGVPAETKALGGEDSLLSIVQLPPGIPVGTLAIGRAGAINAALLAAAILALSDPEIAAALDEFRADQTNAVAEFPTDDV
;
A
#
# COMPACT_ATOMS: atom_id res chain seq x y z
N MET A 1 12.77 13.26 -0.89
CA MET A 1 12.27 12.36 0.17
C MET A 1 12.14 13.07 1.53
N TYR A 2 13.23 13.54 2.17
CA TYR A 2 13.18 14.16 3.51
C TYR A 2 12.18 15.33 3.63
N ARG A 3 12.22 16.30 2.71
CA ARG A 3 11.30 17.44 2.69
C ARG A 3 9.84 16.99 2.65
N PHE A 4 9.52 16.07 1.75
CA PHE A 4 8.17 15.50 1.61
C PHE A 4 7.74 14.80 2.90
N ALA A 5 8.51 13.83 3.40
CA ALA A 5 8.10 13.02 4.55
C ALA A 5 7.85 13.88 5.81
N ARG A 6 8.73 14.85 6.08
CA ARG A 6 8.57 15.77 7.23
C ARG A 6 7.42 16.77 7.04
N GLY A 7 7.16 17.20 5.81
CA GLY A 7 6.10 18.17 5.47
C GLY A 7 4.71 17.57 5.29
N ALA A 8 4.62 16.27 4.97
CA ALA A 8 3.39 15.65 4.49
C ALA A 8 2.18 15.86 5.42
N LYS A 9 2.36 15.72 6.74
CA LYS A 9 1.26 15.96 7.68
C LYS A 9 0.77 17.41 7.66
N ALA A 10 1.69 18.37 7.58
CA ALA A 10 1.34 19.79 7.54
C ALA A 10 0.67 20.19 6.22
N GLU A 11 1.05 19.51 5.12
CA GLU A 11 0.41 19.66 3.80
C GLU A 11 -0.96 18.98 3.71
N GLY A 12 -1.38 18.23 4.74
CA GLY A 12 -2.73 17.65 4.85
C GLY A 12 -2.86 16.20 4.39
N PHE A 13 -1.76 15.55 3.98
CA PHE A 13 -1.77 14.12 3.65
C PHE A 13 -2.21 13.28 4.85
N LYS A 14 -2.90 12.17 4.58
CA LYS A 14 -3.45 11.26 5.61
C LYS A 14 -2.75 9.91 5.66
N VAL A 15 -2.37 9.38 4.49
CA VAL A 15 -1.68 8.10 4.31
C VAL A 15 -0.65 8.29 3.21
N ILE A 16 0.52 7.64 3.32
CA ILE A 16 1.55 7.65 2.29
C ILE A 16 1.71 6.25 1.73
N ILE A 17 1.67 6.10 0.41
CA ILE A 17 2.04 4.86 -0.28
C ILE A 17 3.44 5.05 -0.87
N ALA A 18 4.35 4.14 -0.54
CA ALA A 18 5.73 4.17 -1.02
C ALA A 18 6.10 2.80 -1.61
N SER A 19 6.75 2.81 -2.78
CA SER A 19 7.24 1.60 -3.43
C SER A 19 8.75 1.70 -3.71
N ALA A 20 9.45 0.59 -3.55
CA ALA A 20 10.86 0.45 -3.89
C ALA A 20 11.19 -1.02 -4.21
N GLY A 21 12.27 -1.24 -4.97
CA GLY A 21 12.78 -2.56 -5.35
C GLY A 21 14.24 -2.76 -4.96
N GLY A 22 14.65 -4.03 -4.80
CA GLY A 22 15.99 -4.43 -4.38
C GLY A 22 16.21 -4.13 -2.90
N ALA A 23 17.23 -3.34 -2.58
CA ALA A 23 17.43 -2.75 -1.26
C ALA A 23 16.39 -1.64 -1.01
N ALA A 24 15.16 -2.05 -0.74
CA ALA A 24 13.96 -1.22 -0.82
C ALA A 24 13.73 -0.33 0.42
N HIS A 25 14.62 0.65 0.64
CA HIS A 25 14.62 1.47 1.86
C HIS A 25 13.57 2.58 1.91
N LEU A 26 12.98 2.98 0.78
CA LEU A 26 12.12 4.17 0.71
C LEU A 26 10.95 4.13 1.72
N PRO A 27 10.16 3.04 1.85
CA PRO A 27 9.03 3.02 2.78
C PRO A 27 9.47 3.19 4.24
N GLY A 28 10.52 2.47 4.67
CA GLY A 28 11.04 2.56 6.03
C GLY A 28 11.62 3.93 6.35
N MET A 29 12.37 4.54 5.42
CA MET A 29 12.93 5.88 5.61
C MET A 29 11.85 6.97 5.66
N VAL A 30 10.77 6.83 4.88
CA VAL A 30 9.62 7.74 4.97
C VAL A 30 8.91 7.59 6.31
N ALA A 31 8.65 6.36 6.75
CA ALA A 31 8.01 6.07 8.05
C ALA A 31 8.82 6.63 9.24
N ALA A 32 10.15 6.60 9.17
CA ALA A 32 11.01 7.19 10.20
C ALA A 32 10.92 8.73 10.31
N LEU A 33 10.35 9.41 9.31
CA LEU A 33 10.35 10.86 9.18
C LEU A 33 8.96 11.49 9.29
N THR A 34 7.91 10.68 9.43
CA THR A 34 6.51 11.14 9.48
C THR A 34 5.70 10.35 10.50
N PRO A 35 4.76 10.99 11.21
CA PRO A 35 3.80 10.28 12.05
C PRO A 35 2.61 9.71 11.27
N LEU A 36 2.53 9.93 9.95
CA LEU A 36 1.45 9.39 9.12
C LEU A 36 1.65 7.88 8.86
N PRO A 37 0.56 7.10 8.69
CA PRO A 37 0.65 5.72 8.21
C PRO A 37 1.39 5.66 6.86
N VAL A 38 2.36 4.74 6.78
CA VAL A 38 3.09 4.45 5.54
C VAL A 38 2.78 3.03 5.09
N LEU A 39 2.29 2.91 3.86
CA LEU A 39 2.00 1.66 3.19
C LEU A 39 3.12 1.35 2.19
N GLY A 40 3.81 0.23 2.39
CA GLY A 40 4.95 -0.19 1.59
C GLY A 40 4.56 -1.20 0.52
N VAL A 41 4.93 -0.94 -0.74
CA VAL A 41 4.70 -1.85 -1.87
C VAL A 41 6.05 -2.34 -2.42
N PRO A 42 6.42 -3.61 -2.18
CA PRO A 42 7.62 -4.19 -2.75
C PRO A 42 7.52 -4.26 -4.28
N ALA A 43 8.47 -3.67 -5.00
CA ALA A 43 8.54 -3.78 -6.45
C ALA A 43 9.18 -5.13 -6.85
N GLU A 44 8.74 -5.70 -7.97
CA GLU A 44 9.38 -6.89 -8.54
C GLU A 44 10.81 -6.58 -8.98
N THR A 45 11.73 -7.49 -8.68
CA THR A 45 13.14 -7.40 -9.09
C THR A 45 13.48 -8.52 -10.06
N LYS A 46 14.40 -8.22 -11.00
CA LYS A 46 14.78 -9.16 -12.06
C LYS A 46 15.39 -10.45 -11.52
N ALA A 47 16.19 -10.37 -10.45
CA ALA A 47 16.95 -11.51 -9.95
C ALA A 47 16.16 -12.36 -8.93
N LEU A 48 15.36 -11.72 -8.06
CA LEU A 48 14.76 -12.37 -6.90
C LEU A 48 13.22 -12.25 -6.88
N GLY A 49 12.61 -11.83 -8.00
CA GLY A 49 11.14 -11.71 -8.10
C GLY A 49 10.52 -10.76 -7.08
N GLY A 50 11.30 -9.87 -6.46
CA GLY A 50 10.84 -8.96 -5.41
C GLY A 50 10.96 -9.47 -3.98
N GLU A 51 11.52 -10.67 -3.72
CA GLU A 51 11.74 -11.16 -2.35
C GLU A 51 12.70 -10.27 -1.55
N ASP A 52 13.76 -9.80 -2.19
CA ASP A 52 14.69 -8.79 -1.64
C ASP A 52 13.96 -7.52 -1.20
N SER A 53 13.01 -7.09 -2.03
CA SER A 53 12.22 -5.88 -1.82
C SER A 53 11.23 -6.08 -0.68
N LEU A 54 10.58 -7.24 -0.63
CA LEU A 54 9.64 -7.61 0.44
C LEU A 54 10.34 -7.58 1.79
N LEU A 55 11.45 -8.31 1.92
CA LEU A 55 12.18 -8.41 3.18
C LEU A 55 12.81 -7.08 3.60
N SER A 56 13.24 -6.26 2.64
CA SER A 56 13.75 -4.90 2.91
C SER A 56 12.68 -3.93 3.45
N ILE A 57 11.39 -4.21 3.21
CA ILE A 57 10.28 -3.34 3.63
C ILE A 57 9.59 -3.88 4.89
N VAL A 58 9.27 -5.19 4.95
CA VAL A 58 8.38 -5.75 5.98
C VAL A 58 9.06 -5.96 7.34
N GLN A 59 10.37 -6.21 7.36
CA GLN A 59 11.10 -6.61 8.56
C GLN A 59 11.62 -5.42 9.39
N LEU A 60 10.86 -4.32 9.46
CA LEU A 60 11.28 -3.17 10.26
C LEU A 60 11.32 -3.51 11.76
N PRO A 61 12.34 -3.00 12.49
CA PRO A 61 12.42 -3.21 13.93
C PRO A 61 11.28 -2.49 14.68
N PRO A 62 10.99 -2.90 15.93
CA PRO A 62 9.99 -2.25 16.75
C PRO A 62 10.19 -0.73 16.85
N GLY A 63 9.11 0.04 16.68
CA GLY A 63 9.08 1.49 16.84
C GLY A 63 8.74 2.26 15.57
N ILE A 64 9.14 1.78 14.39
CA ILE A 64 8.87 2.43 13.09
C ILE A 64 8.12 1.46 12.18
N PRO A 65 6.77 1.47 12.18
CA PRO A 65 5.99 0.52 11.40
C PRO A 65 5.85 0.93 9.93
N VAL A 66 5.78 -0.06 9.04
CA VAL A 66 5.29 0.07 7.66
C VAL A 66 4.26 -1.02 7.41
N GLY A 67 3.07 -0.66 6.93
CA GLY A 67 2.09 -1.63 6.48
C GLY A 67 2.50 -2.16 5.11
N THR A 68 3.08 -3.36 5.04
CA THR A 68 3.59 -3.93 3.77
C THR A 68 2.51 -4.72 3.04
N LEU A 69 2.45 -4.54 1.72
CA LEU A 69 1.51 -5.22 0.83
C LEU A 69 2.24 -6.27 -0.03
N ALA A 70 1.48 -6.99 -0.85
CA ALA A 70 2.01 -7.97 -1.80
C ALA A 70 3.07 -7.35 -2.74
N ILE A 71 3.89 -8.20 -3.34
CA ILE A 71 4.87 -7.76 -4.36
C ILE A 71 4.12 -7.31 -5.63
N GLY A 72 4.62 -6.26 -6.27
CA GLY A 72 4.20 -5.83 -7.61
C GLY A 72 2.82 -5.20 -7.69
N ARG A 73 2.13 -5.43 -8.82
CA ARG A 73 0.87 -4.75 -9.18
C ARG A 73 -0.25 -5.02 -8.16
N ALA A 74 -0.36 -6.25 -7.67
CA ALA A 74 -1.36 -6.61 -6.67
C ALA A 74 -1.18 -5.79 -5.38
N GLY A 75 0.07 -5.59 -4.95
CA GLY A 75 0.40 -4.76 -3.79
C GLY A 75 0.08 -3.30 -3.99
N ALA A 76 0.35 -2.75 -5.18
CA ALA A 76 0.03 -1.36 -5.49
C ALA A 76 -1.48 -1.09 -5.42
N ILE A 77 -2.29 -1.98 -5.99
CA ILE A 77 -3.76 -1.89 -5.93
C ILE A 77 -4.24 -2.00 -4.48
N ASN A 78 -3.75 -3.00 -3.74
CA ASN A 78 -4.17 -3.21 -2.37
C ASN A 78 -3.69 -2.10 -1.42
N ALA A 79 -2.58 -1.43 -1.70
CA ALA A 79 -2.13 -0.27 -0.94
C ALA A 79 -3.10 0.92 -1.13
N ALA A 80 -3.59 1.13 -2.35
CA ALA A 80 -4.61 2.14 -2.61
C ALA A 80 -5.95 1.80 -1.93
N LEU A 81 -6.40 0.54 -2.00
CA LEU A 81 -7.62 0.10 -1.33
C LEU A 81 -7.50 0.16 0.20
N LEU A 82 -6.34 -0.18 0.76
CA LEU A 82 -6.08 -0.04 2.19
C LEU A 82 -6.02 1.43 2.63
N ALA A 83 -5.43 2.31 1.82
CA ALA A 83 -5.48 3.75 2.06
C ALA A 83 -6.93 4.27 2.03
N ALA A 84 -7.75 3.83 1.06
CA ALA A 84 -9.17 4.16 1.01
C ALA A 84 -9.91 3.67 2.27
N ALA A 85 -9.64 2.45 2.73
CA ALA A 85 -10.22 1.90 3.96
C ALA A 85 -9.83 2.72 5.21
N ILE A 86 -8.59 3.21 5.28
CA ILE A 86 -8.15 4.11 6.38
C ILE A 86 -8.91 5.44 6.32
N LEU A 87 -9.07 6.02 5.13
CA LEU A 87 -9.78 7.29 4.93
C LEU A 87 -11.28 7.18 5.22
N ALA A 88 -11.89 6.07 4.82
CA ALA A 88 -13.31 5.76 5.02
C ALA A 88 -13.75 5.79 6.49
N LEU A 89 -12.83 5.61 7.45
CA LEU A 89 -13.11 5.75 8.88
C LEU A 89 -13.60 7.15 9.28
N SER A 90 -13.31 8.16 8.45
CA SER A 90 -13.66 9.57 8.71
C SER A 90 -14.31 10.28 7.53
N ASP A 91 -14.45 9.61 6.38
CA ASP A 91 -14.97 10.18 5.14
C ASP A 91 -16.12 9.28 4.61
N PRO A 92 -17.39 9.69 4.80
CA PRO A 92 -18.54 8.92 4.38
C PRO A 92 -18.65 8.71 2.86
N GLU A 93 -18.12 9.63 2.05
CA GLU A 93 -18.16 9.50 0.59
C GLU A 93 -17.20 8.40 0.13
N ILE A 94 -15.98 8.37 0.70
CA ILE A 94 -15.01 7.30 0.45
C ILE A 94 -15.53 5.96 0.98
N ALA A 95 -16.20 5.95 2.15
CA ALA A 95 -16.80 4.73 2.70
C ALA A 95 -17.82 4.13 1.74
N ALA A 96 -18.76 4.93 1.23
CA ALA A 96 -19.77 4.48 0.29
C ALA A 96 -19.15 3.94 -1.02
N ALA A 97 -18.17 4.65 -1.58
CA ALA A 97 -17.48 4.22 -2.80
C ALA A 97 -16.69 2.92 -2.60
N LEU A 98 -16.08 2.72 -1.42
CA LEU A 98 -15.37 1.48 -1.10
C LEU A 98 -16.33 0.29 -0.93
N ASP A 99 -17.50 0.51 -0.32
CA ASP A 99 -18.52 -0.52 -0.17
C ASP A 99 -19.09 -0.95 -1.54
N GLU A 100 -19.36 0.01 -2.43
CA GLU A 100 -19.78 -0.26 -3.81
C GLU A 100 -18.72 -1.06 -4.57
N PHE A 101 -17.45 -0.64 -4.51
CA PHE A 101 -16.35 -1.38 -5.13
C PHE A 101 -16.27 -2.85 -4.67
N ARG A 102 -16.46 -3.10 -3.37
CA ARG A 102 -16.43 -4.46 -2.80
C ARG A 102 -17.65 -5.29 -3.22
N ALA A 103 -18.82 -4.67 -3.32
CA ALA A 103 -20.03 -5.32 -3.82
C ALA A 103 -19.86 -5.71 -5.30
N ASP A 104 -19.36 -4.80 -6.13
CA ASP A 104 -19.09 -5.05 -7.54
C ASP A 104 -18.05 -6.16 -7.75
N GLN A 105 -16.97 -6.16 -6.95
CA GLN A 105 -15.97 -7.23 -7.00
C GLN A 105 -16.58 -8.59 -6.65
N THR A 106 -17.52 -8.63 -5.71
CA THR A 106 -18.24 -9.86 -5.34
C THR A 106 -19.16 -10.31 -6.47
N ASN A 107 -19.91 -9.39 -7.07
CA ASN A 107 -20.83 -9.65 -8.18
C ASN A 107 -20.13 -10.08 -9.47
N ALA A 108 -18.86 -9.69 -9.65
CA ALA A 108 -18.06 -10.04 -10.82
C ALA A 108 -17.50 -11.48 -10.80
N VAL A 109 -17.61 -12.20 -9.68
CA VAL A 109 -17.13 -13.58 -9.58
C VAL A 109 -18.11 -14.53 -10.27
N ALA A 110 -17.67 -15.20 -11.33
CA ALA A 110 -18.45 -16.23 -11.99
C ALA A 110 -18.64 -17.46 -11.08
N GLU A 111 -19.82 -18.07 -11.11
CA GLU A 111 -20.13 -19.27 -10.31
C GLU A 111 -19.34 -20.51 -10.77
N PHE A 112 -19.00 -20.57 -12.07
CA PHE A 112 -18.29 -21.68 -12.68
C PHE A 112 -17.13 -21.15 -13.54
N PRO A 113 -16.02 -21.89 -13.63
CA PRO A 113 -14.96 -21.55 -14.57
C PRO A 113 -15.49 -21.65 -16.01
N THR A 114 -15.15 -20.66 -16.83
CA THR A 114 -15.42 -20.64 -18.26
C THR A 114 -14.11 -20.79 -19.01
N ASP A 115 -14.11 -21.53 -20.14
CA ASP A 115 -12.92 -21.72 -20.98
C ASP A 115 -12.52 -20.46 -21.78
N ASP A 116 -13.24 -19.35 -21.62
CA ASP A 116 -12.96 -18.08 -22.28
C ASP A 116 -11.79 -17.34 -21.60
N VAL A 117 -10.56 -17.77 -21.89
CA VAL A 117 -9.31 -16.98 -21.77
C VAL A 117 -8.33 -17.37 -22.89
#